data_AF-A0A495WNI0-F1
#
_entry.id   AF-A0A495WNI0-F1
#
_cell.length_a   1.000
_cell.length_b   1.000
_cell.length_c   1.000
_cell.angle_alpha   90.00
_cell.angle_beta   90.00
_cell.angle_gamma   90.00
#
_symmetry.space_group_name_H-M   'P 1'
#
loop_
_entity.id
_entity.type
_entity.pdbx_description
1 polymer ?
#
loop_
_entity_poly.entity_id
_entity_poly.type
_entity_poly.pdbx_seq_one_letter_code
_entity_poly.pdbx_strand_id
1 'polypeptide(L)'
;MTRARAWLLGYVAAVLAASFVHAPLLLAGGLLGALLAAGPARWRLLKRALLAVLLFNAGVSLAYAVVAWWQARPLLDALLLINLRVLLLVFLGFWLVDRVRLLDALAGWPLLTTIATLALGQIGVYRRLLEDFRLAFRSRNALPPTPLAMLRHAGAQGGALLDKSLHDAEQAAQAMRSRGAFDG
;
A
#
# COMPACT_ATOMS: atom_id res chain seq x y z
N MET A 1 19.31 9.62 -15.09
CA MET A 1 18.29 9.24 -14.08
C MET A 1 17.26 8.33 -14.76
N THR A 2 16.93 7.16 -14.20
CA THR A 2 15.87 6.32 -14.78
C THR A 2 14.53 7.06 -14.67
N ARG A 3 13.64 6.91 -15.67
CA ARG A 3 12.32 7.56 -15.69
C ARG A 3 11.54 7.32 -14.38
N ALA A 4 11.64 6.12 -13.82
CA ALA A 4 11.04 5.74 -12.54
C ALA A 4 11.54 6.60 -11.35
N ARG A 5 12.84 6.93 -11.28
CA ARG A 5 13.36 7.79 -10.20
C ARG A 5 12.88 9.23 -10.32
N ALA A 6 12.77 9.76 -11.54
CA ALA A 6 12.21 11.09 -11.75
C ALA A 6 10.76 11.17 -11.27
N TRP A 7 9.95 10.14 -11.54
CA TRP A 7 8.59 10.03 -11.00
C TRP A 7 8.55 9.94 -9.48
N LEU A 8 9.44 9.16 -8.87
CA LEU A 8 9.50 9.03 -7.42
C LEU A 8 9.91 10.34 -6.74
N LEU A 9 10.91 11.04 -7.27
CA LEU A 9 11.31 12.36 -6.79
C LEU A 9 10.21 13.39 -6.99
N GLY A 10 9.55 13.40 -8.14
CA GLY A 10 8.40 14.26 -8.41
C GLY A 10 7.25 14.00 -7.44
N TYR A 11 6.98 12.74 -7.11
CA TYR A 11 6.00 12.36 -6.10
C TYR A 11 6.39 12.86 -4.71
N VAL A 12 7.64 12.63 -4.26
CA VAL A 12 8.12 13.11 -2.95
C VAL A 12 8.01 14.62 -2.85
N ALA A 13 8.44 15.35 -3.90
CA ALA A 13 8.31 16.80 -3.96
C ALA A 13 6.84 17.24 -3.89
N ALA A 14 5.94 16.57 -4.60
CA ALA A 14 4.50 16.87 -4.57
C ALA A 14 3.87 16.61 -3.20
N VAL A 15 4.26 15.52 -2.52
CA VAL A 15 3.79 15.20 -1.16
C VAL A 15 4.26 16.25 -0.16
N LEU A 16 5.53 16.64 -0.22
CA LEU A 16 6.08 17.70 0.62
C LEU A 16 5.36 19.02 0.36
N ALA A 17 5.23 19.44 -0.91
CA ALA A 17 4.52 20.64 -1.29
C ALA A 17 3.06 20.64 -0.76
N ALA A 18 2.31 19.55 -0.96
CA ALA A 18 0.94 19.42 -0.46
C ALA A 18 0.83 19.49 1.07
N SER A 19 1.90 19.13 1.78
CA SER A 19 1.96 19.19 3.24
C SER A 19 2.14 20.63 3.75
N PHE A 20 2.88 21.47 3.02
CA PHE A 20 3.09 22.89 3.35
C PHE A 20 1.96 23.80 2.87
N VAL A 21 1.10 23.36 1.96
CA VAL A 21 -0.03 24.16 1.47
C VAL A 21 -1.17 24.17 2.49
N HIS A 22 -1.51 25.36 2.97
CA HIS A 22 -2.62 25.60 3.91
C HIS A 22 -3.86 26.20 3.23
N ALA A 23 -3.76 26.61 1.96
CA ALA A 23 -4.87 27.18 1.23
C ALA A 23 -5.71 26.07 0.55
N PRO A 24 -7.03 25.97 0.82
CA PRO A 24 -7.87 24.92 0.26
C PRO A 24 -7.99 25.00 -1.28
N LEU A 25 -8.01 26.22 -1.83
CA LEU A 25 -8.04 26.45 -3.27
C LEU A 25 -6.81 25.89 -3.99
N LEU A 26 -5.62 26.03 -3.39
CA LEU A 26 -4.39 25.49 -3.97
C LEU A 26 -4.35 23.96 -3.92
N LEU A 27 -4.88 23.34 -2.86
CA LEU A 27 -5.04 21.89 -2.77
C LEU A 27 -6.05 21.37 -3.80
N ALA A 28 -7.15 22.09 -4.02
CA ALA A 28 -8.15 21.74 -5.03
C ALA A 28 -7.56 21.84 -6.44
N GLY A 29 -6.82 22.92 -6.71
CA GLY A 29 -6.07 23.10 -7.96
C GLY A 29 -5.03 22.00 -8.17
N GLY A 30 -4.28 21.62 -7.13
CA GLY A 30 -3.33 20.52 -7.17
C GLY A 30 -4.00 19.17 -7.47
N LEU A 31 -5.15 18.90 -6.86
CA LEU A 31 -5.93 17.69 -7.13
C LEU A 31 -6.48 17.67 -8.56
N LEU A 32 -7.02 18.79 -9.04
CA LEU A 32 -7.48 18.92 -10.42
C LEU A 32 -6.32 18.74 -11.41
N GLY A 33 -5.18 19.37 -11.16
CA GLY A 33 -3.96 19.20 -11.96
C GLY A 33 -3.52 17.74 -12.01
N ALA A 34 -3.50 17.05 -10.87
CA ALA A 34 -3.15 15.63 -10.81
C ALA A 34 -4.18 14.74 -11.55
N LEU A 35 -5.47 15.03 -11.44
CA LEU A 35 -6.55 14.33 -12.16
C LEU A 35 -6.41 14.49 -13.68
N LEU A 36 -6.09 15.70 -14.15
CA LEU A 36 -5.87 15.97 -15.56
C LEU A 36 -4.61 15.25 -16.07
N ALA A 37 -3.51 15.30 -15.30
CA ALA A 37 -2.26 14.62 -15.63
C ALA A 37 -2.36 13.08 -15.62
N ALA A 38 -3.27 12.51 -14.80
CA ALA A 38 -3.51 11.08 -14.76
C ALA A 38 -4.15 10.51 -16.04
N GLY A 39 -4.79 11.35 -16.86
CA GLY A 39 -5.35 10.95 -18.15
C GLY A 39 -6.53 9.96 -18.02
N PRO A 40 -6.57 8.86 -18.79
CA PRO A 40 -7.72 7.96 -18.84
C PRO A 40 -7.95 7.19 -17.53
N ALA A 41 -6.90 6.99 -16.72
CA ALA A 41 -7.00 6.28 -15.44
C ALA A 41 -7.61 7.13 -14.31
N ARG A 42 -7.85 8.44 -14.52
CA ARG A 42 -8.27 9.40 -13.50
C ARG A 42 -9.45 8.94 -12.65
N TRP A 43 -10.50 8.39 -13.27
CA TRP A 43 -11.71 7.98 -12.54
C TRP A 43 -11.54 6.67 -11.79
N ARG A 44 -10.74 5.74 -12.33
CA ARG A 44 -10.40 4.50 -11.64
C ARG A 44 -9.57 4.80 -10.39
N LEU A 45 -8.56 5.66 -10.52
CA LEU A 45 -7.70 6.07 -9.41
C LEU A 45 -8.48 6.88 -8.37
N LEU A 46 -9.34 7.81 -8.80
CA LEU A 46 -10.17 8.60 -7.90
C LEU A 46 -11.15 7.73 -7.11
N LYS A 47 -11.83 6.78 -7.75
CA LYS A 47 -12.73 5.84 -7.05
C LYS A 47 -11.97 5.00 -6.02
N ARG A 48 -10.79 4.50 -6.35
CA ARG A 48 -9.93 3.76 -5.42
C ARG A 48 -9.47 4.64 -4.25
N ALA A 49 -9.05 5.87 -4.53
CA ALA A 49 -8.65 6.84 -3.51
C ALA A 49 -9.81 7.17 -2.58
N LEU A 50 -10.99 7.47 -3.12
CA LEU A 50 -12.18 7.73 -2.33
C LEU A 50 -12.55 6.54 -1.46
N LEU A 51 -12.65 5.33 -2.02
CA LEU A 51 -12.98 4.12 -1.24
C LEU A 51 -11.97 3.83 -0.13
N ALA A 52 -10.66 4.04 -0.41
CA ALA A 52 -9.61 3.84 0.59
C ALA A 52 -9.69 4.87 1.73
N VAL A 53 -10.05 6.10 1.41
CA VAL A 53 -10.11 7.21 2.38
C VAL A 53 -11.43 7.25 3.14
N LEU A 54 -12.52 6.77 2.56
CA LEU A 54 -13.89 6.97 3.07
C LEU A 54 -14.05 6.50 4.52
N LEU A 55 -13.62 5.28 4.85
CA LEU A 55 -13.82 4.73 6.20
C LEU A 55 -12.99 5.50 7.25
N PHE A 56 -11.72 5.75 6.94
CA PHE A 56 -10.82 6.48 7.83
C PHE A 56 -11.27 7.93 8.02
N ASN A 57 -11.60 8.59 6.92
CA ASN A 57 -11.93 10.01 6.91
C ASN A 57 -13.33 10.29 7.46
N ALA A 58 -14.28 9.35 7.31
CA ALA A 58 -15.56 9.43 8.02
C ALA A 58 -15.34 9.43 9.54
N GLY A 59 -14.47 8.55 10.05
CA GLY A 59 -14.14 8.51 11.47
C GLY A 59 -13.46 9.79 11.97
N VAL A 60 -12.44 10.26 11.25
CA VAL A 60 -11.71 11.50 11.59
C VAL A 60 -12.63 12.72 11.50
N SER A 61 -13.46 12.79 10.46
CA SER A 61 -14.40 13.89 10.25
C SER A 61 -15.46 13.94 11.34
N LEU A 62 -15.99 12.78 11.77
CA LEU A 62 -16.95 12.68 12.87
C LEU A 62 -16.31 13.11 14.20
N ALA A 63 -15.11 12.61 14.50
CA ALA A 63 -14.38 12.99 15.71
C ALA A 63 -14.10 14.50 15.74
N TYR A 64 -13.67 15.07 14.61
CA TYR A 64 -13.43 16.50 14.50
C TYR A 64 -14.72 17.31 14.64
N ALA A 65 -15.83 16.84 14.07
CA ALA A 65 -17.13 17.48 14.18
C ALA A 65 -17.61 17.57 15.64
N VAL A 66 -17.42 16.51 16.43
CA VAL A 66 -17.74 16.50 17.87
C VAL A 66 -16.91 17.54 18.62
N VAL A 67 -15.60 17.60 18.35
CA VAL A 67 -14.69 18.55 19.00
C VAL A 67 -15.00 20.00 18.60
N ALA A 68 -15.24 20.26 17.31
CA ALA A 68 -15.56 21.59 16.81
C ALA A 68 -16.92 22.08 17.31
N TRP A 69 -17.90 21.17 17.48
CA TRP A 69 -19.18 21.48 18.10
C TRP A 69 -19.02 21.89 19.57
N TRP A 70 -18.19 21.17 20.34
CA TRP A 70 -17.86 21.55 21.71
C TRP A 70 -17.19 22.93 21.76
N GLN A 71 -16.25 23.20 20.86
CA GLN A 71 -15.44 24.43 20.89
C GLN A 71 -16.08 25.64 20.17
N ALA A 72 -17.30 25.50 19.64
CA ALA A 72 -17.99 26.52 18.83
C ALA A 72 -17.12 27.09 17.68
N ARG A 73 -16.27 26.25 17.08
CA ARG A 73 -15.36 26.64 15.99
C ARG A 73 -15.97 26.37 14.61
N PRO A 74 -15.60 27.15 13.59
CA PRO A 74 -16.03 26.89 12.21
C PRO A 74 -15.50 25.54 11.74
N LEU A 75 -16.43 24.66 11.37
CA LEU A 75 -16.21 23.26 11.07
C LEU A 75 -15.75 23.04 9.62
N LEU A 76 -16.28 23.83 8.69
CA LEU A 76 -16.14 23.63 7.24
C LEU A 76 -14.71 23.78 6.74
N ASP A 77 -14.00 24.84 7.11
CA ASP A 77 -12.67 25.13 6.53
C ASP A 77 -11.62 24.09 6.91
N ALA A 78 -11.60 23.67 8.18
CA ALA A 78 -10.66 22.67 8.67
C ALA A 78 -10.95 21.27 8.09
N LEU A 79 -12.23 20.86 8.05
CA LEU A 79 -12.63 19.60 7.44
C LEU A 79 -12.31 19.56 5.96
N LEU A 80 -12.61 20.62 5.22
CA LEU A 80 -12.35 20.69 3.79
C LEU A 80 -10.85 20.58 3.51
N LEU A 81 -10.02 21.30 4.26
CA LEU A 81 -8.56 21.24 4.12
C LEU A 81 -8.02 19.83 4.39
N ILE A 82 -8.43 19.20 5.50
CA ILE A 82 -8.00 17.83 5.86
C ILE A 82 -8.44 16.83 4.80
N ASN A 83 -9.71 16.85 4.42
CA ASN A 83 -10.27 15.93 3.44
C ASN A 83 -9.55 16.03 2.09
N LEU A 84 -9.34 17.27 1.62
CA LEU A 84 -8.74 17.54 0.33
C LEU A 84 -7.26 17.16 0.31
N ARG A 85 -6.52 17.44 1.40
CA ARG A 85 -5.13 17.03 1.55
C ARG A 85 -5.00 15.51 1.55
N VAL A 86 -5.79 14.81 2.36
CA VAL A 86 -5.75 13.34 2.43
C VAL A 86 -6.10 12.73 1.06
N LEU A 87 -7.15 13.23 0.41
CA LEU A 87 -7.55 12.75 -0.91
C LEU A 87 -6.44 12.97 -1.95
N LEU A 88 -5.82 14.15 -1.98
CA LEU A 88 -4.71 14.46 -2.87
C LEU A 88 -3.53 13.52 -2.65
N LEU A 89 -3.11 13.33 -1.40
CA LEU A 89 -1.97 12.46 -1.07
C LEU A 89 -2.23 11.00 -1.45
N VAL A 90 -3.43 10.47 -1.16
CA VAL A 90 -3.80 9.11 -1.52
C VAL A 90 -3.91 8.94 -3.03
N PHE A 91 -4.47 9.94 -3.73
CA PHE A 91 -4.53 9.93 -5.19
C PHE A 91 -3.14 9.92 -5.82
N LEU A 92 -2.23 10.79 -5.35
CA LEU A 92 -0.83 10.82 -5.81
C LEU A 92 -0.14 9.48 -5.58
N GLY A 93 -0.37 8.84 -4.42
CA GLY A 93 0.18 7.53 -4.10
C GLY A 93 -0.29 6.46 -5.09
N PHE A 94 -1.60 6.36 -5.34
CA PHE A 94 -2.14 5.42 -6.33
C PHE A 94 -1.67 5.73 -7.75
N TRP A 95 -1.52 7.01 -8.10
CA TRP A 95 -1.03 7.42 -9.41
C TRP A 95 0.45 7.03 -9.62
N LEU A 96 1.29 7.17 -8.59
CA LEU A 96 2.67 6.71 -8.63
C LEU A 96 2.75 5.19 -8.85
N VAL A 97 1.98 4.41 -8.06
CA VAL A 97 1.98 2.94 -8.13
C VAL A 97 1.51 2.44 -9.50
N ASP A 98 0.55 3.12 -10.14
CA ASP A 98 0.08 2.78 -11.50
C ASP A 98 1.14 3.06 -12.58
N ARG A 99 2.08 4.00 -12.34
CA ARG A 99 3.07 4.45 -13.34
C ARG A 99 4.48 3.91 -13.14
N VAL A 100 4.84 3.50 -11.92
CA VAL A 100 6.20 3.11 -11.56
C VAL A 100 6.27 1.64 -11.17
N ARG A 101 7.08 0.87 -11.88
CA ARG A 101 7.43 -0.50 -11.45
C ARG A 101 8.41 -0.41 -10.30
N LEU A 102 8.12 -1.12 -9.20
CA LEU A 102 8.93 -1.10 -7.98
C LEU A 102 10.41 -1.43 -8.24
N LEU A 103 10.69 -2.46 -9.07
CA LEU A 103 12.06 -2.85 -9.40
C LEU A 103 12.81 -1.76 -10.18
N ASP A 104 12.14 -1.07 -11.10
CA ASP A 104 12.74 0.03 -11.87
C ASP A 104 13.07 1.25 -10.99
N ALA A 105 12.28 1.46 -9.93
CA ALA A 105 12.56 2.49 -8.93
C ALA A 105 13.78 2.14 -8.07
N LEU A 106 13.95 0.85 -7.74
CA LEU A 106 15.03 0.34 -6.89
C LEU A 106 16.35 0.06 -7.62
N ALA A 107 16.36 0.05 -8.95
CA ALA A 107 17.51 -0.30 -9.80
C ALA A 107 18.83 0.47 -9.52
N GLY A 108 18.84 1.47 -8.64
CA GLY A 108 20.06 2.15 -8.20
C GLY A 108 20.74 1.55 -6.99
N TRP A 109 20.02 0.74 -6.22
CA TRP A 109 20.50 0.17 -4.98
C TRP A 109 20.48 -1.36 -5.16
N PRO A 110 21.62 -1.98 -5.48
CA PRO A 110 21.69 -3.39 -5.85
C PRO A 110 21.15 -4.28 -4.73
N LEU A 111 21.49 -3.97 -3.48
CA LEU A 111 20.98 -4.68 -2.30
C LEU A 111 19.45 -4.67 -2.23
N LEU A 112 18.82 -3.50 -2.35
CA LEU A 112 17.35 -3.41 -2.32
C LEU A 112 16.70 -4.09 -3.50
N THR A 113 17.33 -4.04 -4.68
CA THR A 113 16.82 -4.73 -5.86
C THR A 113 16.85 -6.24 -5.66
N THR A 114 17.93 -6.78 -5.09
CA THR A 114 18.04 -8.21 -4.75
C THR A 114 17.00 -8.61 -3.71
N ILE A 115 16.87 -7.86 -2.61
CA ILE A 115 15.87 -8.13 -1.56
C ILE A 115 14.45 -8.08 -2.13
N ALA A 116 14.12 -7.05 -2.91
CA ALA A 116 12.80 -6.91 -3.51
C ALA A 116 12.50 -8.03 -4.50
N THR A 117 13.49 -8.47 -5.27
CA THR A 117 13.34 -9.58 -6.23
C THR A 117 13.07 -10.90 -5.51
N LEU A 118 13.86 -11.21 -4.46
CA LEU A 118 13.65 -12.38 -3.62
C LEU A 118 12.27 -12.35 -2.96
N ALA A 119 11.90 -11.22 -2.35
CA ALA A 119 10.60 -11.06 -1.70
C ALA A 119 9.43 -11.24 -2.68
N LEU A 120 9.50 -10.66 -3.89
CA LEU A 120 8.47 -10.85 -4.91
C LEU A 120 8.35 -12.30 -5.37
N GLY A 121 9.48 -13.01 -5.48
CA GLY A 121 9.49 -14.46 -5.74
C GLY A 121 8.79 -15.25 -4.64
N GLN A 122 9.15 -15.00 -3.38
CA GLN A 122 8.56 -15.67 -2.22
C GLN A 122 7.06 -15.37 -2.07
N ILE A 123 6.62 -14.14 -2.31
CA ILE A 123 5.20 -13.78 -2.31
C ILE A 123 4.43 -14.63 -3.33
N GLY A 124 4.99 -14.87 -4.52
CA GLY A 124 4.36 -15.72 -5.53
C GLY A 124 4.20 -17.17 -5.07
N VAL A 125 5.23 -17.74 -4.45
CA VAL A 125 5.22 -19.11 -3.90
C VAL A 125 4.22 -19.22 -2.76
N TYR A 126 4.26 -18.32 -1.79
CA TYR A 126 3.35 -18.35 -0.64
C TYR A 126 1.89 -18.09 -1.00
N ARG A 127 1.60 -17.29 -2.02
CA ARG A 127 0.23 -17.13 -2.54
C ARG A 127 -0.34 -18.46 -3.03
N ARG A 128 0.43 -19.22 -3.81
CA ARG A 128 0.01 -20.56 -4.27
C ARG A 128 -0.20 -21.51 -3.11
N LEU A 129 0.74 -21.53 -2.17
CA LEU A 129 0.63 -22.38 -0.97
C LEU A 129 -0.61 -22.05 -0.12
N LEU A 130 -0.94 -20.77 0.03
CA LEU A 130 -2.17 -20.33 0.71
C LEU A 130 -3.44 -20.75 -0.03
N GLU A 131 -3.44 -20.70 -1.36
CA GLU A 131 -4.54 -21.19 -2.18
C GLU A 131 -4.73 -22.71 -1.99
N ASP A 132 -3.64 -23.48 -1.97
CA ASP A 132 -3.66 -24.93 -1.73
C ASP A 132 -4.21 -25.25 -0.33
N PHE A 133 -3.77 -24.54 0.71
CA PHE A 133 -4.33 -24.69 2.05
C PHE A 133 -5.82 -24.38 2.11
N ARG A 134 -6.26 -23.33 1.40
CA ARG A 134 -7.68 -22.97 1.34
C ARG A 134 -8.50 -24.07 0.66
N LEU A 135 -8.00 -24.67 -0.41
CA LEU A 135 -8.65 -25.78 -1.11
C LEU A 135 -8.69 -27.04 -0.25
N ALA A 136 -7.58 -27.38 0.42
CA ALA A 136 -7.50 -28.51 1.34
C ALA A 136 -8.45 -28.36 2.55
N PHE A 137 -8.60 -27.13 3.06
CA PHE A 137 -9.56 -26.85 4.13
C PHE A 137 -11.00 -27.03 3.66
N ARG A 138 -11.32 -26.58 2.45
CA ARG A 138 -12.66 -26.71 1.87
C ARG A 138 -13.01 -28.16 1.56
N SER A 139 -12.06 -28.98 1.11
CA SER A 139 -12.31 -30.41 0.85
C SER A 139 -12.49 -31.23 2.13
N ARG A 140 -11.83 -30.85 3.22
CA ARG A 140 -11.91 -31.53 4.53
C ARG A 140 -13.16 -31.16 5.34
N ASN A 141 -13.90 -30.13 4.95
CA ASN A 141 -15.13 -29.70 5.64
C ASN A 141 -16.33 -29.79 4.69
N ALA A 142 -17.18 -30.78 4.88
CA ALA A 142 -18.43 -30.94 4.12
C ALA A 142 -19.47 -29.84 4.43
N LEU A 143 -19.35 -29.20 5.60
CA LEU A 143 -20.20 -28.10 6.06
C LEU A 143 -19.40 -26.79 6.14
N PRO A 144 -20.04 -25.62 6.02
CA PRO A 144 -19.35 -24.35 6.17
C PRO A 144 -18.73 -24.24 7.58
N PRO A 145 -17.41 -23.98 7.69
CA PRO A 145 -16.70 -23.96 8.96
C PRO A 145 -17.13 -22.76 9.82
N THR A 146 -17.12 -22.93 11.14
CA THR A 146 -17.44 -21.85 12.07
C THR A 146 -16.34 -20.77 12.07
N PRO A 147 -16.65 -19.51 12.43
CA PRO A 147 -15.65 -18.44 12.48
C PRO A 147 -14.47 -18.75 13.41
N LEU A 148 -14.74 -19.44 14.53
CA LEU A 148 -13.70 -19.89 15.46
C LEU A 148 -12.79 -20.95 14.83
N ALA A 149 -13.36 -21.90 14.08
CA ALA A 149 -12.58 -22.92 13.36
C ALA A 149 -11.72 -22.28 12.26
N MET A 150 -12.25 -21.26 11.56
CA MET A 150 -11.48 -20.47 10.60
C MET A 150 -10.29 -19.76 11.27
N LEU A 151 -10.50 -19.12 12.43
CA LEU A 151 -9.43 -18.44 13.15
C LEU A 151 -8.34 -19.41 13.61
N ARG A 152 -8.72 -20.55 14.19
CA ARG A 152 -7.75 -21.59 14.62
C ARG A 152 -6.97 -22.14 13.44
N HIS A 153 -7.64 -22.35 12.31
CA HIS A 153 -6.98 -22.82 11.10
C HIS A 153 -6.01 -21.77 10.54
N ALA A 154 -6.40 -20.50 10.50
CA ALA A 154 -5.52 -19.41 10.09
C ALA A 154 -4.29 -19.30 11.00
N GLY A 155 -4.46 -19.49 12.32
CA GLY A 155 -3.34 -19.53 13.26
C GLY A 155 -2.37 -20.68 13.00
N ALA A 156 -2.90 -21.90 12.77
CA ALA A 156 -2.08 -23.06 12.45
C ALA A 156 -1.35 -22.92 11.09
N GLN A 157 -2.03 -22.36 10.08
CA GLN A 157 -1.41 -22.04 8.80
C GLN A 157 -0.31 -20.99 8.95
N GLY A 158 -0.56 -19.94 9.74
CA GLY A 158 0.41 -18.88 10.01
C GLY A 158 1.67 -19.42 10.67
N GLY A 159 1.54 -20.29 11.68
CA GLY A 159 2.67 -20.96 12.32
C GLY A 159 3.48 -21.80 11.33
N ALA A 160 2.81 -22.68 10.58
CA ALA A 160 3.48 -23.53 9.59
C ALA A 160 4.18 -22.73 8.47
N LEU A 161 3.59 -21.60 8.05
CA LEU A 161 4.20 -20.70 7.07
C LEU A 161 5.42 -19.98 7.65
N LEU A 162 5.38 -19.57 8.91
CA LEU A 162 6.50 -18.91 9.58
C LEU A 162 7.70 -19.86 9.67
N ASP A 163 7.48 -21.08 10.17
CA ASP A 163 8.54 -22.11 10.28
C ASP A 163 9.14 -22.41 8.92
N LYS A 164 8.28 -22.57 7.90
CA LYS A 164 8.73 -22.75 6.52
C LYS A 164 9.53 -21.55 6.02
N SER A 165 9.12 -20.33 6.32
CA SER A 165 9.81 -19.12 5.87
C SER A 165 11.20 -18.96 6.47
N LEU A 166 11.38 -19.35 7.73
CA LEU A 166 12.70 -19.36 8.38
C LEU A 166 13.62 -20.38 7.70
N HIS A 167 13.11 -21.58 7.45
CA HIS A 167 13.87 -22.63 6.78
C HIS A 167 14.21 -22.25 5.32
N ASP A 168 13.25 -21.72 4.57
CA ASP A 168 13.44 -21.26 3.19
C ASP A 168 14.46 -20.11 3.13
N ALA A 169 14.48 -19.21 4.13
CA ALA A 169 15.45 -18.13 4.20
C ALA A 169 16.87 -18.63 4.44
N GLU A 170 17.06 -19.62 5.33
CA GLU A 170 18.35 -20.25 5.57
C GLU A 170 18.87 -20.96 4.32
N GLN A 171 18.01 -21.76 3.66
CA GLN A 171 18.34 -22.45 2.43
C GLN A 171 18.69 -21.47 1.30
N ALA A 172 17.89 -20.41 1.13
CA ALA A 172 18.14 -19.38 0.12
C ALA A 172 19.47 -18.67 0.38
N ALA A 173 19.77 -18.32 1.64
CA ALA A 173 21.04 -17.68 2.01
C ALA A 173 22.25 -18.59 1.78
N GLN A 174 22.13 -19.89 2.06
CA GLN A 174 23.19 -20.87 1.78
C GLN A 174 23.40 -21.06 0.27
N ALA A 175 22.31 -21.19 -0.50
CA ALA A 175 22.37 -21.33 -1.96
C ALA A 175 22.93 -20.07 -2.65
N MET A 176 22.65 -18.88 -2.10
CA MET A 176 23.22 -17.63 -2.60
C MET A 176 24.72 -17.52 -2.27
N ARG A 177 25.13 -17.93 -1.05
CA ARG A 177 26.55 -18.00 -0.66
C ARG A 177 27.34 -18.96 -1.54
N SER A 178 26.83 -20.17 -1.81
CA SER A 178 27.53 -21.14 -2.69
C SER A 178 27.68 -20.66 -4.13
N ARG A 179 26.85 -19.70 -4.57
CA ARG A 179 26.91 -19.06 -5.88
C ARG A 179 27.73 -17.76 -5.89
N GLY A 180 28.41 -17.41 -4.79
CA GLY A 180 29.24 -16.21 -4.68
C GLY A 180 28.45 -14.89 -4.61
N ALA A 181 27.15 -14.93 -4.28
CA ALA A 181 26.29 -13.75 -4.34
C ALA A 181 26.57 -12.69 -3.25
N PHE A 182 27.41 -13.01 -2.26
CA PHE A 182 27.77 -12.12 -1.15
C PHE A 182 29.26 -11.73 -1.11
N ASP A 183 30.05 -12.19 -2.08
CA ASP A 183 31.51 -12.02 -2.11
C ASP A 183 31.95 -10.85 -3.01
N GLY A 184 31.11 -9.82 -3.16
CA GLY A 184 31.34 -8.65 -4.02
C GLY A 184 31.00 -7.33 -3.36
#